data_AF-A0AAW3D6I7-F1
#
_entry.id   AF-A0AAW3D6I7-F1
#
_cell.length_a   1.000
_cell.length_b   1.000
_cell.length_c   1.000
_cell.angle_alpha   90.00
_cell.angle_beta   90.00
_cell.angle_gamma   90.00
#
_symmetry.space_group_name_H-M   'P 1'
#
loop_
_entity.id
_entity.type
_entity.pdbx_description
1 polymer ?
#
loop_
_entity_poly.entity_id
_entity_poly.type
_entity_poly.pdbx_seq_one_letter_code
_entity_poly.pdbx_strand_id
1 'polypeptide(L)'
;MNVLKSTFTGWSKKEVVWLCSCILLTILAAYLSGSSSFILIYSIIGITNLILAAKGKVFNYVLGLIGALMYAVISYQNHVFGQLLLAIFFLCPIQFYGWYNWTRPHNNTIEQQI
;
A
#
# COMPACT_ATOMS: atom_id res chain seq x y z
N MET A 1 -8.03 7.81 18.15
CA MET A 1 -9.31 7.06 18.15
C MET A 1 -9.75 6.83 16.69
N ASN A 2 -9.64 5.57 16.25
CA ASN A 2 -10.14 4.95 15.01
C ASN A 2 -9.58 5.43 13.65
N VAL A 3 -8.28 5.16 13.39
CA VAL A 3 -7.64 5.22 12.05
C VAL A 3 -8.47 4.45 11.00
N LEU A 4 -9.09 3.33 11.41
CA LEU A 4 -10.05 2.56 10.60
C LEU A 4 -11.30 3.37 10.20
N LYS A 5 -11.92 4.12 11.12
CA LYS A 5 -13.10 4.95 10.76
C LYS A 5 -12.71 6.05 9.77
N SER A 6 -11.58 6.72 9.99
CA SER A 6 -11.02 7.73 9.07
C SER A 6 -10.76 7.17 7.66
N THR A 7 -10.35 5.91 7.58
CA THR A 7 -10.03 5.22 6.32
C THR A 7 -11.29 4.99 5.48
N PHE A 8 -12.43 4.66 6.11
CA PHE A 8 -13.69 4.38 5.40
C PHE A 8 -14.63 5.60 5.26
N THR A 9 -14.39 6.70 5.95
CA THR A 9 -15.17 7.95 5.78
C THR A 9 -14.60 8.85 4.67
N GLY A 10 -15.45 9.22 3.71
CA GLY A 10 -15.13 10.17 2.63
C GLY A 10 -14.90 9.52 1.26
N TRP A 11 -15.53 8.38 0.96
CA TRP A 11 -15.41 7.72 -0.34
C TRP A 11 -16.44 8.24 -1.34
N SER A 12 -15.95 8.71 -2.48
CA SER A 12 -16.82 9.02 -3.62
C SER A 12 -17.27 7.72 -4.27
N LYS A 13 -18.53 7.66 -4.72
CA LYS A 13 -19.08 6.48 -5.42
C LYS A 13 -18.22 6.08 -6.62
N LYS A 14 -17.58 7.04 -7.30
CA LYS A 14 -16.67 6.80 -8.43
C LYS A 14 -15.38 6.10 -8.02
N GLU A 15 -14.82 6.44 -6.86
CA GLU A 15 -13.59 5.82 -6.34
C GLU A 15 -13.83 4.35 -5.96
N VAL A 16 -14.99 4.07 -5.36
CA VAL A 16 -15.39 2.71 -5.00
C VAL A 16 -15.59 1.86 -6.24
N VAL A 17 -16.27 2.41 -7.27
CA VAL A 17 -16.46 1.72 -8.55
C VAL A 17 -15.12 1.45 -9.24
N TRP A 18 -14.21 2.42 -9.23
CA TRP A 18 -12.86 2.25 -9.75
C TRP A 18 -12.08 1.15 -9.00
N LEU A 19 -12.13 1.15 -7.67
CA LEU A 19 -11.47 0.14 -6.84
C LEU A 19 -11.99 -1.26 -7.14
N CYS A 20 -13.32 -1.44 -7.19
CA CYS A 20 -13.94 -2.71 -7.55
C CYS A 20 -13.53 -3.18 -8.95
N SER A 21 -13.40 -2.25 -9.91
CA SER A 21 -12.90 -2.56 -11.26
C SER A 21 -11.45 -3.06 -11.23
N CYS A 22 -10.55 -2.41 -10.49
CA CYS A 22 -9.16 -2.85 -10.34
C CYS A 22 -9.06 -4.23 -9.65
N ILE A 23 -9.88 -4.50 -8.63
CA ILE A 23 -9.94 -5.81 -7.97
C ILE A 23 -10.42 -6.88 -8.96
N LEU A 24 -11.47 -6.61 -9.73
CA LEU A 24 -11.97 -7.55 -10.75
C LEU A 24 -10.90 -7.87 -11.80
N LEU A 25 -10.18 -6.86 -12.29
CA LEU A 25 -9.08 -7.07 -13.23
C LEU A 25 -7.95 -7.91 -12.63
N THR A 26 -7.69 -7.77 -11.33
CA THR A 26 -6.65 -8.55 -10.63
C THR A 26 -7.03 -10.00 -10.47
N ILE A 27 -8.30 -10.27 -10.14
CA ILE A 27 -8.83 -11.64 -10.06
C ILE A 27 -8.78 -12.30 -11.44
N LEU A 28 -9.16 -11.57 -12.49
CA LEU A 28 -9.09 -12.05 -13.87
C LEU A 28 -7.65 -12.37 -14.28
N ALA A 29 -6.71 -11.45 -14.01
CA ALA A 29 -5.30 -11.66 -14.30
C ALA A 29 -4.74 -12.90 -13.59
N ALA A 30 -5.07 -13.10 -12.31
CA ALA A 30 -4.63 -14.27 -11.57
C ALA A 30 -5.21 -15.58 -12.10
N TYR A 31 -6.46 -15.57 -12.56
CA TYR A 31 -7.08 -16.73 -13.21
C TYR A 31 -6.35 -17.09 -14.52
N LEU A 32 -6.01 -16.08 -15.32
CA LEU A 32 -5.25 -16.27 -16.57
C LEU A 32 -3.81 -16.75 -16.31
N SER A 33 -3.14 -16.24 -15.29
CA SER A 33 -1.77 -16.59 -14.95
C SER A 33 -1.65 -17.86 -14.10
N GLY A 34 -2.75 -18.52 -13.72
CA GLY A 34 -2.74 -19.71 -12.85
C GLY A 34 -2.03 -19.47 -11.51
N SER A 35 -2.03 -18.23 -11.03
CA SER A 35 -1.17 -17.79 -9.92
C SER A 35 -1.64 -18.32 -8.57
N SER A 36 -0.70 -18.62 -7.68
CA SER A 36 -0.99 -19.10 -6.33
C SER A 36 -1.81 -18.09 -5.52
N SER A 37 -2.64 -18.59 -4.61
CA SER A 37 -3.51 -17.77 -3.74
C SER A 37 -2.76 -16.70 -2.94
N PHE A 38 -1.46 -16.90 -2.68
CA PHE A 38 -0.61 -15.93 -2.00
C PHE A 38 -0.39 -14.64 -2.81
N ILE A 39 -0.13 -14.76 -4.12
CA ILE A 39 0.10 -13.64 -5.04
C ILE A 39 -1.18 -12.82 -5.23
N LEU A 40 -2.33 -13.50 -5.19
CA LEU A 40 -3.65 -12.89 -5.21
C LEU A 40 -3.87 -11.96 -4.02
N ILE A 41 -3.59 -12.44 -2.80
CA ILE A 41 -3.74 -11.65 -1.58
C ILE A 41 -2.78 -10.45 -1.60
N TYR A 42 -1.53 -10.67 -2.00
CA TYR A 42 -0.55 -9.59 -2.18
C TYR A 42 -1.06 -8.49 -3.13
N SER A 43 -1.60 -8.88 -4.29
CA SER A 43 -2.09 -7.93 -5.29
C SER A 43 -3.29 -7.12 -4.78
N ILE A 44 -4.22 -7.75 -4.05
CA ILE A 44 -5.37 -7.06 -3.44
C ILE A 44 -4.90 -6.04 -2.39
N ILE A 45 -3.94 -6.43 -1.54
CA ILE A 45 -3.33 -5.52 -0.57
C ILE A 45 -2.65 -4.35 -1.29
N GLY A 46 -1.91 -4.62 -2.37
CA GLY A 46 -1.23 -3.60 -3.16
C GLY A 46 -2.18 -2.57 -3.79
N ILE A 47 -3.30 -3.00 -4.35
CA ILE A 47 -4.30 -2.09 -4.93
C ILE A 47 -5.00 -1.27 -3.86
N THR A 48 -5.36 -1.91 -2.74
CA THR A 48 -5.97 -1.22 -1.60
C THR A 48 -5.00 -0.16 -1.06
N ASN A 49 -3.72 -0.51 -0.94
CA ASN A 49 -2.66 0.40 -0.54
C ASN A 49 -2.57 1.61 -1.49
N LEU A 50 -2.46 1.40 -2.80
CA LEU A 50 -2.33 2.47 -3.79
C LEU A 50 -3.48 3.50 -3.70
N ILE A 51 -4.70 3.05 -3.45
CA ILE A 51 -5.86 3.96 -3.34
C ILE A 51 -5.85 4.72 -2.03
N LEU A 52 -5.40 4.09 -0.94
CA LEU A 52 -5.21 4.81 0.32
C LEU A 52 -4.08 5.84 0.24
N ALA A 53 -3.00 5.54 -0.49
CA ALA A 53 -1.96 6.51 -0.83
C ALA A 53 -2.55 7.69 -1.60
N ALA A 54 -3.35 7.43 -2.65
CA ALA A 54 -3.99 8.46 -3.44
C ALA A 54 -4.91 9.38 -2.60
N LYS A 55 -5.53 8.84 -1.54
CA LYS A 55 -6.36 9.60 -0.60
C LYS A 55 -5.58 10.24 0.55
N GLY A 56 -4.27 10.09 0.60
CA GLY A 56 -3.42 10.62 1.68
C GLY A 56 -3.75 10.05 3.06
N LYS A 57 -4.30 8.83 3.13
CA LYS A 57 -4.67 8.20 4.41
C LYS A 57 -3.45 7.54 5.03
N VAL A 58 -3.17 7.85 6.30
CA VAL A 58 -2.03 7.30 7.05
C VAL A 58 -2.06 5.75 7.14
N PHE A 59 -3.24 5.13 7.03
CA PHE A 59 -3.36 3.67 6.99
C PHE A 59 -2.66 3.00 5.79
N ASN A 60 -2.38 3.77 4.73
CA ASN A 60 -1.54 3.33 3.60
C ASN A 60 -0.19 2.79 4.09
N TYR A 61 0.49 3.46 5.01
CA TYR A 61 1.82 3.00 5.43
C TYR A 61 1.82 1.61 6.09
N VAL A 62 0.72 1.25 6.77
CA VAL A 62 0.55 -0.08 7.37
C VAL A 62 0.35 -1.15 6.30
N LEU A 63 -0.54 -0.90 5.33
CA LEU A 63 -0.75 -1.84 4.23
C LEU A 63 0.48 -1.93 3.32
N GLY A 64 1.19 -0.83 3.12
CA GLY A 64 2.44 -0.77 2.36
C GLY A 64 3.55 -1.58 3.03
N LEU A 65 3.63 -1.57 4.36
CA LEU A 65 4.58 -2.41 5.10
C LEU A 65 4.25 -3.89 4.95
N ILE A 66 2.97 -4.27 5.12
CA ILE A 66 2.53 -5.66 4.91
C ILE A 66 2.79 -6.11 3.47
N GLY A 67 2.49 -5.25 2.49
CA GLY A 67 2.77 -5.49 1.09
C GLY A 67 4.27 -5.68 0.81
N ALA A 68 5.14 -4.84 1.38
CA ALA A 68 6.58 -4.96 1.24
C ALA A 68 7.12 -6.29 1.81
N LEU A 69 6.61 -6.73 2.97
CA LEU A 69 6.97 -8.01 3.57
C LEU A 69 6.50 -9.20 2.71
N MET A 70 5.26 -9.15 2.21
CA MET A 70 4.76 -10.19 1.30
C MET A 70 5.56 -10.23 -0.01
N TYR A 71 5.92 -9.06 -0.55
CA TYR A 71 6.75 -8.96 -1.75
C TYR A 71 8.15 -9.55 -1.52
N ALA A 72 8.76 -9.28 -0.36
CA ALA A 72 10.03 -9.88 0.03
C ALA A 72 9.95 -11.43 0.00
N VAL A 73 8.89 -12.01 0.58
CA VAL A 73 8.69 -13.47 0.57
C VAL A 73 8.53 -14.01 -0.86
N ILE A 74 7.76 -13.33 -1.72
CA ILE A 74 7.59 -13.73 -3.13
C ILE A 74 8.91 -13.64 -3.89
N SER A 75 9.68 -12.56 -3.72
CA SER A 75 10.98 -12.39 -4.38
C SER A 75 12.00 -13.43 -3.92
N TYR A 76 11.98 -13.82 -2.65
CA TYR A 76 12.83 -14.89 -2.12
C TYR A 76 12.51 -16.24 -2.78
N GLN A 77 11.22 -16.58 -2.91
CA GLN A 77 10.78 -17.82 -3.57
C GLN A 77 11.14 -17.87 -5.06
N ASN A 78 11.13 -16.73 -5.74
CA ASN A 78 11.50 -16.64 -7.16
C ASN A 78 13.02 -16.45 -7.38
N HIS A 79 13.84 -16.53 -6.33
CA HIS A 79 15.29 -16.30 -6.37
C HIS A 79 15.72 -14.94 -6.94
N VAL A 80 14.83 -13.93 -6.88
CA VAL A 80 15.11 -12.57 -7.36
C VAL A 80 15.65 -11.72 -6.20
N PHE A 81 16.91 -11.95 -5.85
CA PHE A 81 17.53 -11.32 -4.68
C PHE A 81 17.60 -9.79 -4.75
N GLY A 82 17.70 -9.19 -5.95
CA GLY A 82 17.66 -7.74 -6.09
C GLY A 82 16.35 -7.12 -5.62
N GLN A 83 15.22 -7.74 -5.95
CA GLN A 83 13.90 -7.28 -5.51
C GLN A 83 13.67 -7.54 -4.02
N LEU A 84 14.20 -8.64 -3.49
CA LEU A 84 14.18 -8.93 -2.06
C LEU A 84 14.90 -7.84 -1.26
N LEU A 85 16.12 -7.48 -1.67
CA LEU A 85 16.90 -6.45 -1.00
C LEU A 85 16.20 -5.10 -1.07
N LEU A 86 15.60 -4.75 -2.21
CA LEU A 86 14.80 -3.54 -2.35
C LEU A 86 13.59 -3.54 -1.40
N ALA A 87 12.88 -4.67 -1.31
CA ALA A 87 11.72 -4.83 -0.44
C ALA A 87 12.06 -4.59 1.05
N ILE A 88 13.19 -5.13 1.49
CA ILE A 88 13.61 -5.09 2.90
C ILE A 88 14.34 -3.79 3.23
N PHE A 89 15.35 -3.41 2.44
CA PHE A 89 16.24 -2.28 2.77
C PHE A 89 15.73 -0.92 2.30
N PHE A 90 14.80 -0.88 1.34
CA PHE A 90 14.26 0.39 0.84
C PHE A 90 12.79 0.54 1.16
N LEU A 91 11.96 -0.42 0.74
CA LEU A 91 10.51 -0.36 0.90
C LEU A 91 10.08 -0.44 2.38
N CYS A 92 10.65 -1.29 3.22
CA CYS A 92 10.28 -1.29 4.64
C CYS A 92 10.62 0.03 5.36
N PRO A 93 11.86 0.57 5.33
CA PRO A 93 12.19 1.78 6.07
C PRO A 93 11.46 3.02 5.55
N ILE A 94 11.19 3.13 4.24
CA ILE A 94 10.44 4.28 3.72
C ILE A 94 8.99 4.29 4.21
N GLN A 95 8.37 3.12 4.45
CA GLN A 95 7.01 3.07 5.01
C GLN A 95 7.00 3.55 6.47
N PHE A 96 8.02 3.20 7.27
CA PHE A 96 8.16 3.73 8.63
C PHE A 96 8.42 5.23 8.64
N TYR A 97 9.32 5.71 7.78
CA TYR A 97 9.62 7.13 7.66
C TYR A 97 8.39 7.94 7.21
N GLY A 98 7.68 7.45 6.20
CA GLY A 98 6.45 8.05 5.71
C GLY A 98 5.37 8.07 6.80
N TRP A 99 5.19 6.97 7.53
CA TRP A 99 4.25 6.93 8.65
C TRP A 99 4.61 7.96 9.73
N TYR A 100 5.89 8.06 10.10
CA TYR A 100 6.37 9.03 11.07
C TYR A 100 6.07 10.47 10.63
N ASN A 101 6.40 10.84 9.39
CA ASN A 101 6.19 12.19 8.89
C ASN A 101 4.69 12.56 8.78
N TRP A 102 3.85 11.62 8.34
CA TRP A 102 2.42 11.86 8.10
C TRP A 102 1.52 11.74 9.33
N THR A 103 2.03 11.16 10.42
CA THR A 103 1.30 11.09 11.70
C THR A 103 1.48 12.36 12.54
N ARG A 104 2.51 13.16 12.24
CA ARG A 104 2.69 14.45 12.92
C ARG A 104 1.65 15.44 12.39
N PRO A 105 0.87 16.10 13.27
CA PRO A 105 0.08 17.25 12.86
C PRO A 105 1.03 18.26 12.23
N HIS A 106 0.70 18.77 11.04
CA HIS A 106 1.36 19.96 10.53
C HIS A 106 1.03 21.10 11.49
N ASN A 107 1.90 21.37 12.46
CA ASN A 107 1.95 22.67 13.10
C ASN A 107 2.50 23.62 12.03
N ASN A 108 1.61 24.21 11.24
CA ASN A 108 1.91 25.35 10.42
C ASN A 108 2.25 26.52 11.34
N THR A 109 3.51 26.67 11.75
CA THR A 109 4.00 27.97 12.20
C THR A 109 5.53 28.05 12.12
N ILE A 110 5.96 28.97 11.25
CA ILE A 110 7.28 29.63 11.16
C ILE A 110 8.37 28.89 10.33
N GLU A 111 9.00 29.65 9.42
CA GLU A 111 10.16 29.34 8.55
C GLU A 111 9.95 28.77 7.13
N GLN A 112 9.15 29.45 6.31
CA GLN A 112 9.41 29.52 4.85
C GLN A 112 9.38 30.98 4.32
N GLN A 113 9.94 31.90 5.10
CA GLN A 113 10.46 33.18 4.57
C GLN A 113 11.97 33.21 4.76
N ILE A 114 12.71 32.56 3.85
CA ILE A 114 14.07 32.94 3.44
C ILE A 114 14.17 32.63 1.94
#